data_AF-A0A662HCZ8-F1
#
_entry.id   AF-A0A662HCZ8-F1
#
_cell.length_a   1.000
_cell.length_b   1.000
_cell.length_c   1.000
_cell.angle_alpha   90.00
_cell.angle_beta   90.00
_cell.angle_gamma   90.00
#
_symmetry.space_group_name_H-M   'P 1'
#
loop_
_entity.id
_entity.type
_entity.pdbx_description
1 polymer ?
#
loop_
_entity_poly.entity_id
_entity_poly.type
_entity_poly.pdbx_seq_one_letter_code
_entity_poly.pdbx_strand_id
1 'polypeptide(L)'
;MPLRERVDFMRVMFYAGYQAGVSYASHLASGMASMVDGETRKALEILARTLSDEAVNASLYLGRETFTTKYESDELLEILKSVKKEPQPSP
;
A
#
# COMPACT_ATOMS: atom_id res chain seq x y z
N MET A 1 27.40 -16.93 11.23
CA MET A 1 26.12 -16.28 10.86
C MET A 1 25.81 -16.66 9.42
N PRO A 2 24.68 -17.28 9.10
CA PRO A 2 24.33 -17.55 7.70
C PRO A 2 24.11 -16.19 7.00
N LEU A 3 24.73 -16.03 5.84
CA LEU A 3 24.56 -14.86 4.99
C LEU A 3 23.09 -14.77 4.58
N ARG A 4 22.46 -13.62 4.86
CA ARG A 4 21.08 -13.27 4.50
C ARG A 4 20.81 -13.63 3.03
N GLU A 5 19.63 -14.18 2.73
CA GLU A 5 19.09 -14.08 1.36
C GLU A 5 19.12 -12.59 1.00
N ARG A 6 19.84 -12.24 -0.07
CA ARG A 6 19.90 -10.86 -0.53
C ARG A 6 18.48 -10.42 -0.86
N VAL A 7 18.12 -9.21 -0.44
CA VAL A 7 16.91 -8.52 -0.92
C VAL A 7 16.82 -8.73 -2.43
N ASP A 8 15.70 -9.28 -2.90
CA ASP A 8 15.48 -9.51 -4.32
C ASP A 8 15.27 -8.16 -4.99
N PHE A 9 16.37 -7.60 -5.51
CA PHE A 9 16.37 -6.29 -6.15
C PHE A 9 15.36 -6.21 -7.29
N MET A 10 15.14 -7.30 -8.04
CA MET A 10 14.16 -7.33 -9.13
C MET A 10 12.74 -7.22 -8.59
N ARG A 11 12.45 -7.89 -7.48
CA ARG A 11 11.16 -7.78 -6.79
C ARG A 11 10.92 -6.38 -6.24
N VAL A 12 11.92 -5.77 -5.62
CA VAL A 12 11.83 -4.38 -5.13
C VAL A 12 11.58 -3.41 -6.28
N MET A 13 12.33 -3.51 -7.38
CA MET A 13 12.13 -2.66 -8.54
C MET A 13 10.76 -2.84 -9.18
N PHE A 14 10.26 -4.08 -9.23
CA PHE A 14 8.90 -4.37 -9.72
C PHE A 14 7.84 -3.66 -8.89
N TYR A 15 7.85 -3.84 -7.56
CA TYR A 15 6.84 -3.23 -6.69
C TYR A 15 6.95 -1.70 -6.65
N ALA A 16 8.15 -1.14 -6.80
CA ALA A 16 8.35 0.31 -6.90
C ALA A 16 7.73 0.87 -8.19
N GLY A 17 7.99 0.22 -9.32
CA GLY A 17 7.36 0.59 -10.60
C GLY A 17 5.84 0.41 -10.58
N TYR A 18 5.36 -0.69 -10.00
CA TYR A 18 3.94 -0.97 -9.85
C TYR A 18 3.25 0.08 -8.97
N GLN A 19 3.82 0.41 -7.81
CA GLN A 19 3.32 1.45 -6.92
C GLN A 19 3.21 2.80 -7.62
N ALA A 20 4.24 3.19 -8.38
CA ALA A 20 4.24 4.44 -9.14
C ALA A 20 3.15 4.44 -10.22
N GLY A 21 3.02 3.34 -10.97
CA GLY A 21 2.02 3.19 -12.02
C GLY A 21 0.58 3.24 -11.48
N VAL A 22 0.31 2.52 -10.39
CA VAL A 22 -1.00 2.51 -9.73
C VAL A 22 -1.33 3.87 -9.12
N SER A 23 -0.35 4.56 -8.52
CA SER A 23 -0.55 5.92 -7.99
C SER A 23 -0.91 6.91 -9.11
N TYR A 24 -0.23 6.81 -10.25
CA TYR A 24 -0.54 7.63 -11.42
C TYR A 24 -1.94 7.33 -11.97
N ALA A 25 -2.31 6.05 -12.06
CA ALA A 25 -3.65 5.65 -12.48
C ALA A 25 -4.74 6.17 -11.52
N SER A 26 -4.51 6.13 -10.21
CA SER A 26 -5.41 6.71 -9.19
C SER A 26 -5.60 8.21 -9.41
N HIS A 27 -4.51 8.94 -9.64
CA HIS A 27 -4.55 10.37 -9.94
C HIS A 27 -5.38 10.67 -11.19
N LEU A 28 -5.19 9.91 -12.27
CA LEU A 28 -5.98 10.05 -13.50
C LEU A 28 -7.45 9.74 -13.27
N ALA A 29 -7.78 8.67 -12.54
CA ALA A 29 -9.16 8.31 -12.22
C ALA A 29 -9.87 9.42 -11.42
N SER A 30 -9.18 10.00 -10.43
CA SER A 30 -9.69 11.15 -9.66
C SER A 30 -9.84 12.40 -10.53
N GLY A 31 -8.88 12.66 -11.42
CA GLY A 31 -8.96 13.75 -12.40
C GLY A 31 -10.13 13.59 -13.37
N MET A 32 -10.40 12.38 -13.84
CA MET A 32 -11.57 12.09 -14.67
C MET A 32 -12.89 12.23 -13.90
N ALA A 33 -12.91 11.84 -12.63
CA ALA A 33 -14.10 11.97 -11.78
C ALA A 33 -14.55 13.42 -11.60
N SER A 34 -13.62 14.39 -11.64
CA SER A 34 -13.96 15.82 -11.55
C SER A 34 -14.53 16.40 -12.84
N MET A 35 -14.39 15.70 -13.96
CA MET A 35 -14.84 16.14 -15.29
C MET A 35 -16.19 15.52 -15.71
N VAL A 36 -16.71 14.57 -14.95
CA VAL A 36 -17.95 13.86 -15.26
C VAL A 36 -18.92 13.89 -14.07
N ASP A 37 -20.19 13.65 -14.34
CA ASP A 37 -21.26 13.64 -13.34
C ASP A 37 -21.95 12.28 -13.23
N GLY A 38 -22.83 12.16 -12.23
CA GLY A 38 -23.71 11.01 -12.07
C GLY A 38 -22.98 9.73 -11.63
N GLU A 39 -23.45 8.58 -12.14
CA GLU A 39 -22.91 7.27 -11.74
C GLU A 39 -21.48 7.03 -12.22
N THR A 40 -21.10 7.60 -13.36
CA THR A 40 -19.73 7.52 -13.89
C THR A 40 -18.74 8.17 -12.93
N ARG A 41 -19.09 9.33 -12.36
CA ARG A 41 -18.28 9.98 -11.33
C ARG A 41 -18.06 9.06 -10.13
N LYS A 42 -19.15 8.48 -9.60
CA LYS A 42 -19.06 7.56 -8.44
C LYS A 42 -18.17 6.36 -8.74
N ALA A 43 -18.31 5.77 -9.93
CA ALA A 43 -17.47 4.65 -10.35
C ALA A 43 -15.98 5.04 -10.42
N LEU A 44 -15.66 6.22 -10.95
CA LEU A 44 -14.30 6.74 -11.02
C LEU A 44 -13.73 7.08 -9.63
N GLU A 45 -14.54 7.62 -8.73
CA GLU A 45 -14.14 7.87 -7.34
C GLU A 45 -13.83 6.56 -6.59
N ILE A 46 -14.65 5.52 -6.79
CA ILE A 46 -14.40 4.18 -6.24
C ILE A 46 -13.11 3.62 -6.83
N LEU A 47 -12.94 3.67 -8.15
CA LEU A 47 -11.73 3.20 -8.82
C LEU A 47 -10.48 3.93 -8.31
N ALA A 48 -10.53 5.26 -8.18
CA ALA A 48 -9.42 6.05 -7.67
C ALA A 48 -9.02 5.62 -6.24
N ARG A 49 -10.00 5.38 -5.36
CA ARG A 49 -9.77 4.86 -4.00
C ARG A 49 -9.16 3.48 -4.02
N THR A 50 -9.71 2.54 -4.80
CA THR A 50 -9.17 1.18 -4.91
C THR A 50 -7.72 1.18 -5.40
N LEU A 51 -7.40 2.01 -6.40
CA LEU A 51 -6.02 2.16 -6.87
C LEU A 51 -5.13 2.79 -5.79
N SER A 52 -5.62 3.78 -5.05
CA SER A 52 -4.85 4.38 -3.95
C SER A 52 -4.52 3.34 -2.86
N ASP A 53 -5.48 2.52 -2.47
CA ASP A 53 -5.27 1.45 -1.48
C ASP A 53 -4.24 0.42 -1.98
N GLU A 54 -4.30 0.08 -3.26
CA GLU A 54 -3.35 -0.83 -3.89
C GLU A 54 -1.93 -0.25 -3.95
N ALA A 55 -1.78 1.05 -4.20
CA ALA A 55 -0.48 1.73 -4.12
C ALA A 55 0.09 1.70 -2.69
N VAL A 56 -0.75 1.85 -1.67
CA VAL A 56 -0.34 1.71 -0.26
C VAL A 56 0.11 0.29 0.03
N ASN A 57 -0.63 -0.72 -0.44
CA ASN A 57 -0.24 -2.12 -0.28
C ASN A 57 1.12 -2.40 -0.92
N ALA A 58 1.34 -1.94 -2.16
CA ALA A 58 2.63 -2.07 -2.84
C ALA A 58 3.77 -1.38 -2.07
N SER A 59 3.49 -0.21 -1.46
CA SER A 59 4.46 0.50 -0.61
C SER A 59 4.81 -0.28 0.66
N LEU A 60 3.84 -0.97 1.27
CA LEU A 60 4.06 -1.83 2.44
C LEU A 60 4.90 -3.07 2.08
N TYR A 61 4.68 -3.66 0.90
CA TYR A 61 5.52 -4.74 0.39
C TYR A 61 6.96 -4.29 0.18
N LEU A 62 7.16 -3.11 -0.43
CA LEU A 62 8.49 -2.51 -0.56
C LEU A 62 9.15 -2.31 0.80
N GLY A 63 8.44 -1.66 1.73
CA GLY A 63 8.95 -1.42 3.08
C GLY A 63 9.38 -2.70 3.79
N ARG A 64 8.62 -3.79 3.62
CA ARG A 64 8.98 -5.10 4.16
C ARG A 64 10.24 -5.69 3.51
N GLU A 65 10.33 -5.65 2.19
CA GLU A 65 11.46 -6.21 1.45
C GLU A 65 12.75 -5.38 1.64
N THR A 66 12.64 -4.05 1.80
CA THR A 66 13.81 -3.17 1.90
C THR A 66 14.26 -2.86 3.32
N PHE A 67 13.36 -2.86 4.32
CA PHE A 67 13.68 -2.40 5.67
C PHE A 67 13.49 -3.42 6.80
N THR A 68 12.71 -4.50 6.65
CA THR A 68 12.61 -5.48 7.75
C THR A 68 13.80 -6.43 7.76
N THR A 69 14.70 -6.24 8.72
CA THR A 69 15.50 -7.36 9.22
C THR A 69 14.57 -8.32 9.99
N LYS A 70 14.87 -9.63 10.02
CA LYS A 70 14.04 -10.65 10.69
C LYS A 70 13.65 -10.29 12.15
N TYR A 71 14.43 -9.44 12.82
CA TYR A 71 14.18 -8.97 14.18
C TYR A 71 13.17 -7.81 14.27
N GLU A 72 13.11 -6.92 13.27
CA GLU A 72 12.14 -5.82 13.24
C GLU A 72 10.75 -6.30 12.80
N SER A 73 10.67 -7.41 12.07
CA SER A 73 9.38 -7.98 11.65
C SER A 73 8.55 -8.47 12.83
N ASP A 74 9.18 -9.05 13.87
CA ASP A 74 8.47 -9.54 15.05
C ASP A 74 7.99 -8.38 15.93
N GLU A 75 8.82 -7.36 16.11
CA GLU A 75 8.49 -6.15 16.89
C GLU A 75 7.41 -5.30 16.20
N LEU A 76 7.50 -5.11 14.88
CA LEU A 76 6.46 -4.45 14.08
C LEU A 76 5.16 -5.27 14.06
N LEU A 77 5.23 -6.60 14.01
CA LEU A 77 4.04 -7.46 14.11
C LEU A 77 3.39 -7.38 15.49
N GLU A 78 4.15 -7.24 16.57
CA GLU A 78 3.60 -7.03 17.92
C GLU A 78 2.96 -5.65 18.06
N ILE A 79 3.60 -4.58 17.57
CA ILE A 79 3.05 -3.23 17.56
C ILE A 79 1.74 -3.18 16.73
N LEU A 80 1.71 -3.84 15.57
CA LEU A 80 0.50 -3.88 14.74
C LEU A 80 -0.63 -4.73 15.37
N LYS A 81 -0.30 -5.75 16.17
CA LYS A 81 -1.27 -6.53 16.95
C LYS A 81 -1.80 -5.76 18.16
N SER A 82 -0.99 -4.91 18.79
CA SER A 82 -1.42 -4.07 19.92
C SER A 82 -2.29 -2.90 19.47
N VAL A 83 -2.01 -2.31 18.30
CA VAL A 83 -2.87 -1.25 17.71
C VAL A 83 -4.25 -1.78 17.34
N LYS A 84 -4.37 -3.03 16.85
CA LYS A 84 -5.67 -3.69 16.61
C LYS A 84 -6.48 -4.01 17.89
N LYS A 85 -5.85 -3.90 19.07
CA LYS A 85 -6.48 -4.19 20.37
C LYS A 85 -7.03 -2.96 21.08
N GLU A 86 -6.85 -1.75 20.55
CA GLU A 86 -7.55 -0.59 21.11
C GLU A 86 -9.07 -0.76 20.85
N PRO A 87 -9.89 -0.82 21.91
CA PRO A 87 -11.33 -0.93 21.74
C PRO A 87 -11.85 0.38 21.15
N GLN A 88 -12.70 0.27 20.13
CA GLN A 88 -13.52 1.38 19.65
C GLN A 88 -14.18 2.07 20.86
N PRO A 89 -14.19 3.42 20.93
CA PRO A 89 -14.95 4.10 21.96
C PRO A 89 -16.43 3.76 21.77
N SER A 90 -17.03 3.21 22.82
CA SER A 90 -18.47 2.99 22.91
C SER A 90 -19.22 4.34 22.79
N PRO A 91 -20.44 4.35 22.21
CA PRO A 91 -21.22 5.56 21.93
C PRO A 91 -21.59 6.37 23.18
#